data_AF-A0A2T0KUF8-F1
#
_entry.id   AF-A0A2T0KUF8-F1
#
_cell.length_a   1.000
_cell.length_b   1.000
_cell.length_c   1.000
_cell.angle_alpha   90.00
_cell.angle_beta   90.00
_cell.angle_gamma   90.00
#
_symmetry.space_group_name_H-M   'P 1'
#
loop_
_entity.id
_entity.type
_entity.pdbx_description
1 polymer ?
#
loop_
_entity_poly.entity_id
_entity_poly.type
_entity_poly.pdbx_seq_one_letter_code
_entity_poly.pdbx_strand_id
1 'polypeptide(L)'
;MALLNRRAFIRVALASSLTTLTTLATRGYAQTSVANGQPIALRIGYQKSSTLITLLKARGSLDKALAPLGVRVSWNEFPAAYP
;
A
#
# COMPACT_ATOMS: atom_id res chain seq x y z
N MET A 1 -50.16 14.41 26.93
CA MET A 1 -49.30 13.21 26.80
C MET A 1 -49.25 12.87 25.32
N ALA A 2 -48.16 12.96 24.56
CA ALA A 2 -46.75 12.88 24.87
C ALA A 2 -45.98 14.03 24.18
N LEU A 3 -45.18 14.71 24.98
CA LEU A 3 -43.98 15.40 24.53
C LEU A 3 -43.03 14.39 23.85
N LEU A 4 -42.03 14.97 23.19
CA LEU A 4 -40.73 14.37 22.86
C LEU A 4 -40.57 13.74 21.46
N ASN A 5 -39.41 14.08 20.89
CA ASN A 5 -38.61 13.26 19.98
C ASN A 5 -38.62 13.53 18.47
N ARG A 6 -39.17 14.65 18.00
CA ARG A 6 -38.79 15.16 16.66
C ARG A 6 -37.33 15.62 16.59
N ARG A 7 -36.81 16.15 17.70
CA ARG A 7 -35.40 16.60 17.83
C ARG A 7 -34.42 15.48 18.17
N ALA A 8 -34.90 14.35 18.70
CA ALA A 8 -34.08 13.18 18.94
C ALA A 8 -33.72 12.48 17.61
N PHE A 9 -34.63 12.51 16.63
CA PHE A 9 -34.40 11.90 15.32
C PHE A 9 -33.27 12.58 14.53
N ILE A 10 -33.10 13.91 14.66
CA ILE A 10 -32.00 14.65 14.02
C ILE A 10 -30.66 14.36 14.70
N ARG A 11 -30.64 14.07 16.01
CA ARG A 11 -29.41 13.69 16.73
C ARG A 11 -28.99 12.24 16.45
N VAL A 12 -29.94 11.33 16.19
CA VAL A 12 -29.64 9.92 15.91
C VAL A 12 -29.30 9.68 14.43
N ALA A 13 -29.82 10.49 13.50
CA ALA A 13 -29.43 10.42 12.08
C ALA A 13 -27.98 10.90 11.81
N LEU A 14 -27.39 11.66 12.74
CA LEU A 14 -25.97 12.07 12.71
C LEU A 14 -25.05 11.16 13.53
N ALA A 15 -25.59 10.15 14.23
CA ALA A 15 -24.84 9.26 15.11
C ALA A 15 -24.55 7.88 14.49
N SER A 16 -25.11 7.55 13.33
CA SER A 16 -24.86 6.28 12.62
C SER A 16 -24.17 6.43 11.26
N SER A 17 -23.84 7.66 10.84
CA SER A 17 -23.07 7.95 9.62
C SER A 17 -21.59 8.20 9.87
N LEU A 18 -21.05 7.84 11.04
CA LEU A 18 -19.66 8.11 11.41
C LEU A 18 -18.90 6.87 11.89
N THR A 19 -19.33 5.68 11.46
CA THR A 19 -18.60 4.43 11.74
C THR A 19 -18.42 3.54 10.50
N THR A 20 -18.84 3.99 9.31
CA THR A 20 -18.74 3.20 8.07
C THR A 20 -18.04 3.94 6.91
N LEU A 21 -17.19 4.93 7.19
CA LEU A 21 -16.41 5.58 6.13
C LEU A 21 -15.00 6.05 6.51
N THR A 22 -14.42 5.52 7.60
CA THR A 22 -13.02 5.84 7.97
C THR A 22 -12.06 4.68 7.77
N THR A 23 -12.54 3.51 7.33
CA THR A 23 -11.72 2.31 7.06
C THR A 23 -11.19 2.21 5.62
N LEU A 24 -11.26 3.27 4.81
CA LEU A 24 -10.83 3.23 3.40
C LEU A 24 -9.56 4.04 3.06
N ALA A 25 -9.05 4.88 3.97
CA ALA A 25 -8.02 5.87 3.60
C ALA A 25 -6.55 5.46 3.88
N THR A 26 -6.29 4.33 4.54
CA THR A 26 -4.91 3.91 4.83
C THR A 26 -4.63 2.48 4.39
N ARG A 27 -5.06 2.13 3.16
CA ARG A 27 -4.49 1.01 2.38
C ARG A 27 -3.16 1.39 1.68
N GLY A 28 -2.31 2.17 2.34
CA GLY A 28 -0.88 2.27 2.03
C GLY A 28 -0.20 1.95 3.35
N TYR A 29 0.51 0.84 3.55
CA TYR A 29 1.42 0.12 2.68
C TYR A 29 1.36 -1.36 3.08
N ALA A 30 1.61 -2.26 2.13
CA ALA A 30 1.73 -3.71 2.32
C ALA A 30 0.43 -4.47 2.66
N GLN A 31 -0.39 -4.70 1.64
CA GLN A 31 -1.30 -5.84 1.61
C GLN A 31 -0.43 -7.10 1.52
N THR A 32 -0.10 -7.73 2.65
CA THR A 32 0.61 -9.01 2.69
C THR A 32 -0.35 -10.11 2.24
N SER A 33 -0.46 -10.30 0.93
CA SER A 33 -1.06 -11.50 0.38
C SER A 33 -0.15 -12.68 0.72
N VAL A 34 -0.52 -13.47 1.73
CA VAL A 34 0.06 -14.80 1.97
C VAL A 34 -0.40 -15.67 0.80
N ALA A 35 0.38 -15.69 -0.27
CA ALA A 35 0.06 -16.46 -1.45
C ALA A 35 0.59 -17.89 -1.28
N ASN A 36 -0.33 -18.84 -1.15
CA ASN A 36 -0.04 -20.27 -1.15
C ASN A 36 0.75 -20.66 -2.43
N GLY A 37 2.05 -20.90 -2.29
CA GLY A 37 2.91 -21.44 -3.35
C GLY A 37 3.17 -20.55 -4.57
N GLN A 38 2.72 -19.29 -4.57
CA GLN A 38 2.97 -18.38 -5.68
C GLN A 38 4.22 -17.54 -5.43
N PRO A 39 5.03 -17.27 -6.48
CA PRO A 39 6.23 -16.45 -6.34
C PRO A 39 5.92 -15.08 -5.75
N ILE A 40 6.65 -14.68 -4.71
CA ILE A 40 6.50 -13.39 -4.04
C ILE A 40 7.01 -12.30 -4.99
N ALA A 41 6.14 -11.38 -5.42
CA ALA A 41 6.53 -10.28 -6.28
C ALA A 41 7.12 -9.12 -5.45
N LEU A 42 8.44 -8.90 -5.54
CA LEU A 42 9.13 -7.77 -4.94
C LEU A 42 9.16 -6.60 -5.94
N ARG A 43 8.55 -5.48 -5.59
CA ARG A 43 8.50 -4.26 -6.43
C ARG A 43 9.43 -3.20 -5.84
N ILE A 44 10.52 -2.88 -6.54
CA ILE A 44 11.54 -1.95 -6.08
C ILE A 44 11.43 -0.67 -6.88
N GLY A 45 11.13 0.44 -6.20
CA GLY A 45 11.27 1.78 -6.74
C GLY A 45 12.69 2.28 -6.66
N TYR A 46 13.23 2.89 -7.71
CA TYR A 46 14.54 3.53 -7.68
C TYR A 46 14.59 4.80 -8.52
N GLN A 47 15.50 5.71 -8.18
CA GLN A 47 15.84 6.87 -9.00
C GLN A 47 17.20 6.62 -9.66
N LYS A 48 17.36 6.99 -10.92
CA LYS A 48 18.60 6.76 -11.68
C LYS A 48 19.83 7.49 -11.12
N SER A 49 19.62 8.57 -10.37
CA SER A 49 20.66 9.28 -9.62
C SER A 49 21.28 8.43 -8.50
N SER A 50 20.61 7.36 -8.06
CA SER A 50 21.12 6.47 -7.03
C SER A 50 22.10 5.46 -7.62
N THR A 51 23.40 5.76 -7.53
CA THR A 51 24.49 4.96 -8.09
C THR A 51 24.48 3.51 -7.59
N LEU A 52 24.30 3.30 -6.28
CA LEU A 52 24.34 1.97 -5.68
C LEU A 52 23.21 1.06 -6.18
N ILE A 53 21.98 1.57 -6.23
CA ILE A 53 20.84 0.80 -6.73
C ILE A 53 20.99 0.54 -8.23
N THR A 54 21.48 1.53 -8.99
CA THR A 54 21.72 1.36 -10.43
C THR A 54 22.75 0.26 -10.71
N LEU A 55 23.83 0.19 -9.91
CA LEU A 55 24.81 -0.89 -9.98
C LEU A 55 24.22 -2.25 -9.56
N LEU A 56 23.40 -2.29 -8.51
CA LEU A 56 22.76 -3.50 -8.02
C LEU A 56 21.79 -4.09 -9.06
N LYS A 57 20.97 -3.22 -9.66
CA LYS A 57 20.07 -3.55 -10.76
C LYS A 57 20.83 -4.05 -11.99
N ALA A 58 21.90 -3.36 -12.38
CA ALA A 58 22.73 -3.74 -13.54
C ALA A 58 23.44 -5.08 -13.36
N ARG A 59 23.89 -5.39 -12.14
CA ARG A 59 24.55 -6.67 -11.83
C ARG A 59 23.57 -7.84 -11.74
N GLY A 60 22.31 -7.59 -11.44
CA GLY A 60 21.29 -8.64 -11.27
C GLY A 60 21.57 -9.59 -10.10
N SER A 61 22.50 -9.25 -9.20
CA SER A 61 22.87 -10.11 -8.07
C SER A 61 21.72 -10.28 -7.08
N LEU A 62 20.90 -9.24 -6.93
CA LEU A 62 19.71 -9.27 -6.08
C LEU A 62 18.66 -10.25 -6.61
N ASP A 63 18.40 -10.26 -7.92
CA ASP A 63 17.44 -11.19 -8.53
C ASP A 63 17.88 -12.65 -8.37
N LYS A 64 19.18 -12.93 -8.63
CA LYS A 64 19.77 -14.26 -8.43
C LYS A 64 19.73 -14.73 -6.98
N ALA A 65 19.97 -13.85 -6.01
CA ALA A 65 19.92 -14.19 -4.59
C ALA A 65 18.49 -14.46 -4.10
N LEU A 66 17.50 -13.82 -4.73
CA LEU A 66 16.09 -13.90 -4.37
C LEU A 66 15.34 -15.02 -5.10
N ALA A 67 15.84 -15.49 -6.26
CA ALA A 67 15.24 -16.57 -7.02
C ALA A 67 15.05 -17.90 -6.23
N PRO A 68 16.01 -18.38 -5.42
CA PRO A 68 15.82 -19.58 -4.60
C PRO A 68 14.74 -19.44 -3.53
N LEU A 69 14.42 -18.20 -3.14
CA LEU A 69 13.36 -17.89 -2.18
C LEU A 69 11.99 -17.76 -2.86
N GLY A 70 11.89 -18.04 -4.16
CA GLY A 70 10.67 -17.89 -4.94
C GLY A 70 10.26 -16.43 -5.10
N VAL A 71 11.19 -15.48 -5.01
CA VAL A 71 10.90 -14.05 -5.11
C VAL A 71 11.21 -13.56 -6.53
N ARG A 72 10.24 -12.89 -7.17
CA ARG A 72 10.40 -12.25 -8.47
C ARG A 72 10.58 -10.75 -8.29
N VAL A 73 11.68 -10.20 -8.77
CA VAL A 73 11.98 -8.77 -8.62
C VAL A 73 11.46 -7.98 -9.83
N SER A 74 10.84 -6.83 -9.57
CA SER A 74 10.44 -5.86 -10.57
C SER A 74 10.97 -4.48 -10.19
N TRP A 75 11.50 -3.76 -11.17
CA TRP A 75 12.16 -2.47 -10.96
C TRP A 75 11.32 -1.35 -11.59
N ASN A 76 10.94 -0.37 -10.80
CA ASN A 76 10.21 0.80 -11.22
C ASN A 76 11.11 2.03 -11.05
N GLU A 77 11.32 2.77 -12.14
CA GLU A 77 12.07 4.02 -12.07
C GLU A 77 11.12 5.16 -11.70
N PHE A 78 11.50 5.95 -10.70
CA PHE A 78 10.78 7.16 -10.33
C PHE A 78 11.64 8.37 -10.69
N PRO A 79 11.08 9.36 -11.39
CA PRO A 79 11.80 10.61 -11.63
C PRO A 79 12.07 11.30 -10.29
N ALA A 80 13.21 11.99 -10.19
CA ALA A 80 13.38 12.97 -9.14
C ALA A 80 12.34 14.07 -9.36
N ALA A 81 11.55 14.38 -8.33
CA ALA A 81 10.81 15.62 -8.33
C ALA A 81 11.84 16.76 -8.50
N TYR A 82 11.51 17.70 -9.38
CA TYR A 82 12.34 18.81 -9.86
C TYR A 82 12.98 19.62 -8.68
N PRO A 83 14.09 20.38 -8.91
CA PRO A 83 15.00 20.91 -7.89
C PRO A 83 14.42 21.94 -6.92
#